data_AF-A0A7S2B9Q5-F1
#
_entry.id   AF-A0A7S2B9Q5-F1
#
_cell.length_a   1.000
_cell.length_b   1.000
_cell.length_c   1.000
_cell.angle_alpha   90.00
_cell.angle_beta   90.00
_cell.angle_gamma   90.00
#
_symmetry.space_group_name_H-M   'P 1'
#
loop_
_entity.id
_entity.type
_entity.pdbx_description
1 polymer ?
#
loop_
_entity_poly.entity_id
_entity_poly.type
_entity_poly.pdbx_seq_one_letter_code
_entity_poly.pdbx_strand_id
1 'polypeptide(L)'
;IPSSSTSALSSSKQLLVGVGYSMGGIILANYVARYGSDCYLDAAMPISAALDIRHSLLVGRALRLWQPLLVEELRGKFILEKLGEKYRARLSPEQILQMLRSSHVAAIDKYAISKYNGYDDLMHYYSDLSAMGDLPFLVEDGSVSSHATVP
;
A
#
# COMPACT_ATOMS: atom_id res chain seq x y z
N ILE A 1 -22.19 -46.23 33.89
CA ILE A 1 -22.18 -46.06 32.42
C ILE A 1 -22.85 -44.73 32.11
N PRO A 2 -22.13 -43.67 31.75
CA PRO A 2 -22.72 -42.55 31.04
C PRO A 2 -22.33 -42.67 29.55
N SER A 3 -23.31 -43.05 28.74
CA SER A 3 -23.26 -43.02 27.28
C SER A 3 -24.00 -41.78 26.80
N SER A 4 -23.27 -40.74 26.43
CA SER A 4 -23.74 -39.70 25.51
C SER A 4 -22.54 -38.90 25.02
N SER A 5 -21.74 -39.55 24.17
CA SER A 5 -20.84 -38.88 23.25
C SER A 5 -21.68 -38.12 22.24
N THR A 6 -22.08 -36.89 22.59
CA THR A 6 -22.45 -35.86 21.62
C THR A 6 -21.20 -35.57 20.79
N SER A 7 -21.08 -36.28 19.67
CA SER A 7 -20.22 -35.94 18.56
C SER A 7 -20.68 -34.59 18.01
N ALA A 8 -20.16 -33.51 18.60
CA ALA A 8 -20.19 -32.21 17.97
C ALA A 8 -19.50 -32.39 16.62
N LEU A 9 -20.26 -32.28 15.53
CA LEU A 9 -19.70 -32.16 14.20
C LEU A 9 -18.70 -31.01 14.25
N SER A 10 -17.41 -31.33 14.22
CA SER A 10 -16.36 -30.36 13.97
C SER A 10 -16.68 -29.75 12.61
N SER A 11 -17.30 -28.56 12.61
CA SER A 11 -17.42 -27.74 11.42
C SER A 11 -16.01 -27.60 10.86
N SER A 12 -15.76 -28.17 9.68
CA SER A 12 -14.48 -28.03 9.00
C SER A 12 -14.13 -26.55 8.99
N LYS A 13 -13.12 -26.15 9.76
CA LYS A 13 -12.69 -24.76 9.86
C LYS A 13 -12.18 -24.38 8.47
N GLN A 14 -12.99 -23.64 7.73
CA GLN A 14 -12.61 -23.16 6.40
C GLN A 14 -11.45 -22.18 6.58
N LEU A 15 -10.32 -22.49 5.96
CA LEU A 15 -9.16 -21.60 5.97
C LEU A 15 -9.36 -20.52 4.91
N LEU A 16 -9.20 -19.26 5.30
CA LEU A 16 -9.21 -18.13 4.40
C LEU A 16 -7.79 -17.62 4.18
N VAL A 17 -7.30 -17.74 2.94
CA VAL A 17 -5.93 -17.35 2.58
C VAL A 17 -5.95 -16.23 1.55
N GLY A 18 -5.27 -15.12 1.86
CA GLY A 18 -5.06 -14.01 0.92
C GLY A 18 -3.78 -14.19 0.11
N VAL A 19 -3.84 -13.92 -1.19
CA VAL A 19 -2.65 -13.86 -2.06
C VAL A 19 -2.67 -12.54 -2.83
N GLY A 20 -1.57 -11.81 -2.81
CA GLY A 20 -1.46 -10.51 -3.46
C GLY A 20 -0.16 -10.39 -4.24
N TYR A 21 -0.24 -9.94 -5.49
CA TYR A 21 0.94 -9.70 -6.34
C TYR A 21 1.19 -8.19 -6.53
N SER A 22 2.45 -7.77 -6.49
CA SER A 22 2.87 -6.39 -6.69
C SER A 22 2.10 -5.45 -5.74
N MET A 23 1.40 -4.43 -6.25
CA MET A 23 0.56 -3.54 -5.45
C MET A 23 -0.48 -4.30 -4.60
N GLY A 24 -1.05 -5.39 -5.13
CA GLY A 24 -2.00 -6.22 -4.36
C GLY A 24 -1.34 -6.89 -3.16
N GLY A 25 -0.04 -7.23 -3.25
CA GLY A 25 0.73 -7.75 -2.13
C GLY A 25 1.04 -6.67 -1.08
N ILE A 26 1.24 -5.42 -1.50
CA ILE A 26 1.40 -4.28 -0.58
C ILE A 26 0.13 -4.08 0.24
N ILE A 27 -1.03 -4.02 -0.44
CA ILE A 27 -2.35 -3.86 0.19
C ILE A 27 -2.60 -5.01 1.17
N LEU A 28 -2.35 -6.25 0.75
CA LEU A 28 -2.51 -7.43 1.59
C LEU A 28 -1.61 -7.38 2.84
N ALA A 29 -0.34 -7.03 2.66
CA ALA A 29 0.60 -6.94 3.77
C ALA A 29 0.20 -5.83 4.76
N ASN A 30 -0.22 -4.67 4.28
CA ASN A 30 -0.70 -3.58 5.13
C ASN A 30 -1.98 -3.96 5.87
N TYR A 31 -2.93 -4.62 5.19
CA TYR A 31 -4.14 -5.15 5.82
C TYR A 31 -3.81 -6.10 6.98
N VAL A 32 -2.96 -7.10 6.75
CA VAL A 32 -2.57 -8.03 7.82
C VAL A 32 -1.85 -7.30 8.95
N ALA A 33 -0.96 -6.36 8.64
CA ALA A 33 -0.21 -5.60 9.65
C ALA A 33 -1.12 -4.72 10.52
N ARG A 34 -2.12 -4.05 9.93
CA ARG A 34 -3.06 -3.18 10.65
C ARG A 34 -4.03 -3.94 11.54
N TYR A 35 -4.59 -5.03 11.01
CA TYR A 35 -5.60 -5.79 11.74
C TYR A 35 -4.96 -6.75 12.75
N GLY A 36 -3.71 -7.19 12.55
CA GLY A 36 -2.98 -8.01 13.51
C GLY A 36 -3.78 -9.25 13.93
N SER A 37 -4.10 -9.36 15.22
CA SER A 37 -4.91 -10.45 15.76
C SER A 37 -6.37 -10.44 15.29
N ASP A 38 -6.88 -9.29 14.86
CA ASP A 38 -8.26 -9.12 14.37
C ASP A 38 -8.38 -9.38 12.86
N CYS A 39 -7.31 -9.85 12.22
CA CYS A 39 -7.31 -10.19 10.81
C CYS A 39 -8.16 -11.44 10.55
N TYR A 40 -9.12 -11.35 9.62
CA TYR A 40 -9.95 -12.49 9.20
C TYR A 40 -9.21 -13.55 8.37
N LEU A 41 -7.97 -13.28 7.93
CA LEU A 41 -7.19 -14.23 7.14
C LEU A 41 -6.41 -15.17 8.05
N ASP A 42 -6.50 -16.47 7.82
CA ASP A 42 -5.67 -17.47 8.49
C ASP A 42 -4.23 -17.44 7.97
N ALA A 43 -4.03 -17.03 6.70
CA ALA A 43 -2.72 -16.83 6.11
C ALA A 43 -2.74 -15.77 5.00
N ALA A 44 -1.58 -15.18 4.73
CA ALA A 44 -1.40 -14.20 3.67
C ALA A 44 -0.05 -14.39 2.95
N MET A 45 -0.07 -14.32 1.63
CA MET A 45 1.11 -14.46 0.78
C MET A 45 1.26 -13.23 -0.13
N PRO A 46 2.02 -12.20 0.30
CA PRO A 46 2.41 -11.10 -0.55
C PRO A 46 3.59 -11.53 -1.46
N ILE A 47 3.43 -11.36 -2.77
CA ILE A 47 4.41 -11.73 -3.80
C ILE A 47 4.90 -10.46 -4.49
N SER A 48 6.22 -10.27 -4.53
CA SER A 48 6.86 -9.10 -5.15
C SER A 48 6.30 -7.76 -4.64
N ALA A 49 5.98 -7.71 -3.34
CA ALA A 49 5.43 -6.55 -2.66
C ALA A 49 6.55 -5.74 -2.00
N ALA A 50 6.46 -4.41 -2.08
CA ALA A 50 7.28 -3.53 -1.25
C ALA A 50 6.62 -3.38 0.13
N LEU A 51 7.26 -3.89 1.18
CA LEU A 51 6.76 -3.75 2.55
C LEU A 51 6.94 -2.33 3.11
N ASP A 52 7.96 -1.63 2.61
CA ASP A 52 8.14 -0.20 2.78
C ASP A 52 8.44 0.46 1.42
N ILE A 53 7.47 1.23 0.95
CA ILE A 53 7.57 1.91 -0.34
C ILE A 53 8.62 3.02 -0.29
N ARG A 54 8.82 3.69 0.86
CA ARG A 54 9.70 4.86 1.00
C ARG A 54 11.15 4.54 0.60
N HIS A 55 11.59 3.32 0.88
CA HIS A 55 12.92 2.83 0.54
C HIS A 55 13.01 2.24 -0.88
N SER A 56 11.87 1.89 -1.49
CA SER A 56 11.81 1.15 -2.76
C SER A 56 11.67 2.04 -4.00
N LEU A 57 11.42 3.35 -3.83
CA LEU A 57 11.05 4.27 -4.92
C LEU A 57 12.22 4.67 -5.83
N LEU A 58 13.47 4.54 -5.37
CA LEU A 58 14.64 5.16 -5.99
C LEU A 58 15.56 4.17 -6.72
N VAL A 59 15.00 3.13 -7.34
CA VAL A 59 15.79 2.24 -8.19
C VAL A 59 16.08 2.92 -9.54
N GLY A 60 17.27 3.50 -9.66
CA GLY A 60 17.68 4.33 -10.81
C GLY A 60 17.50 3.69 -12.20
N ARG A 61 17.66 2.37 -12.32
CA ARG A 61 17.45 1.66 -13.61
C ARG A 61 15.97 1.54 -13.98
N ALA A 62 15.12 1.29 -12.99
CA ALA A 62 13.67 1.19 -13.18
C ALA A 62 13.06 2.53 -13.64
N LEU A 63 13.52 3.63 -13.03
CA LEU A 63 13.11 5.00 -13.32
C LEU A 63 13.31 5.40 -14.79
N ARG A 64 14.34 4.85 -15.45
CA ARG A 64 14.65 5.19 -16.85
C ARG A 64 14.04 4.21 -17.86
N LEU A 65 13.89 2.94 -17.49
CA LEU A 65 13.55 1.90 -18.44
C LEU A 65 12.03 1.72 -18.59
N TRP A 66 11.33 1.44 -17.50
CA TRP A 66 9.92 1.03 -17.57
C TRP A 66 8.96 1.98 -16.89
N GLN A 67 9.41 2.81 -15.92
CA GLN A 67 8.52 3.75 -15.25
C GLN A 67 7.86 4.77 -16.19
N PRO A 68 8.55 5.34 -17.21
CA PRO A 68 7.90 6.26 -18.14
C PRO A 68 6.73 5.61 -18.90
N LEU A 69 6.87 4.33 -19.29
CA LEU A 69 5.81 3.58 -19.97
C LEU A 69 4.59 3.37 -19.07
N LEU A 70 4.82 2.97 -17.80
CA LEU A 70 3.72 2.81 -16.84
C LEU A 70 3.02 4.12 -16.51
N VAL A 71 3.78 5.20 -16.42
CA VAL A 71 3.26 6.54 -16.12
C VAL A 71 2.39 7.06 -17.26
N GLU A 72 2.77 6.82 -18.51
CA GLU A 72 1.96 7.16 -19.68
C GLU A 72 0.59 6.46 -19.62
N GLU A 73 0.61 5.15 -19.38
CA GLU A 73 -0.60 4.33 -19.29
C GLU A 73 -1.48 4.73 -18.09
N LEU A 74 -0.88 4.96 -16.92
CA LEU A 74 -1.59 5.37 -15.70
C LEU A 74 -2.21 6.76 -15.87
N ARG A 75 -1.46 7.73 -16.41
CA ARG A 75 -1.95 9.07 -16.65
C ARG A 75 -3.04 9.07 -17.72
N GLY A 76 -2.76 8.50 -18.89
CA GLY A 76 -3.66 8.53 -20.04
C GLY A 76 -4.96 7.76 -19.79
N LYS A 77 -4.85 6.45 -19.56
CA LYS A 77 -6.02 5.55 -19.55
C LYS A 77 -6.77 5.52 -18.22
N PHE A 78 -6.08 5.71 -17.10
CA PHE A 78 -6.72 5.64 -15.79
C PHE A 78 -7.12 7.02 -15.29
N ILE A 79 -6.18 7.95 -15.19
CA ILE A 79 -6.45 9.25 -14.58
C ILE A 79 -7.28 10.13 -15.51
N LEU A 80 -6.81 10.38 -16.74
CA LEU A 80 -7.47 11.34 -17.63
C LEU A 80 -8.76 10.80 -18.23
N GLU A 81 -8.75 9.55 -18.72
CA GLU A 81 -9.91 8.98 -19.39
C GLU A 81 -11.01 8.55 -18.41
N LYS A 82 -10.69 7.80 -17.35
CA LYS A 82 -11.70 7.23 -16.44
C LYS A 82 -12.05 8.12 -15.26
N LEU A 83 -11.08 8.85 -14.73
CA LEU A 83 -11.23 9.59 -13.46
C LEU A 83 -11.07 11.10 -13.63
N GLY A 84 -10.98 11.59 -14.88
CA GLY A 84 -10.55 12.96 -15.18
C GLY A 84 -11.43 14.02 -14.52
N GLU A 85 -12.76 13.83 -14.56
CA GLU A 85 -13.71 14.76 -13.90
C GLU A 85 -13.54 14.77 -12.38
N LYS A 86 -13.39 13.60 -11.76
CA LYS A 86 -13.20 13.47 -10.31
C LYS A 86 -11.91 14.15 -9.85
N TYR A 87 -10.84 13.99 -10.62
CA TYR A 87 -9.55 14.63 -10.33
C TYR A 87 -9.63 16.15 -10.53
N ARG A 88 -10.27 16.64 -11.60
CA ARG A 88 -10.49 18.08 -11.82
C ARG A 88 -11.35 18.74 -10.73
N ALA A 89 -12.28 18.01 -10.13
CA ALA A 89 -13.13 18.52 -9.06
C ALA A 89 -12.41 18.66 -7.70
N ARG A 90 -11.30 17.93 -7.49
CA ARG A 90 -10.61 17.87 -6.19
C ARG A 90 -9.19 18.43 -6.19
N LEU A 91 -8.52 18.43 -7.34
CA LEU A 91 -7.14 18.90 -7.47
C LEU A 91 -7.09 20.33 -7.99
N SER A 92 -6.12 21.09 -7.49
CA SER A 92 -5.77 22.40 -8.03
C SER A 92 -5.23 22.29 -9.47
N PRO A 93 -5.36 23.35 -10.29
CA PRO A 93 -4.77 23.40 -11.63
C PRO A 93 -3.26 23.10 -11.63
N GLU A 94 -2.53 23.58 -10.62
CA GLU A 94 -1.09 23.35 -10.46
C GLU A 94 -0.79 21.87 -10.23
N GLN A 95 -1.55 21.19 -9.37
CA GLN A 95 -1.42 19.75 -9.12
C GLN A 95 -1.70 18.93 -10.38
N ILE A 96 -2.74 19.30 -11.13
CA ILE A 96 -3.07 18.64 -12.40
C ILE A 96 -1.91 18.82 -13.39
N LEU A 97 -1.36 20.02 -13.51
CA LEU A 97 -0.23 20.28 -14.41
C LEU A 97 1.02 19.47 -14.02
N GLN A 98 1.32 19.37 -12.72
CA GLN A 98 2.46 18.59 -12.23
C GLN A 98 2.24 17.08 -12.44
N MET A 99 1.02 16.58 -12.23
CA MET A 99 0.64 15.20 -12.55
C MET A 99 0.80 14.93 -14.05
N LEU A 100 0.36 15.84 -14.92
CA LEU A 100 0.52 15.71 -16.37
C LEU A 100 1.99 15.63 -16.79
N ARG A 101 2.88 16.37 -16.11
CA ARG A 101 4.32 16.41 -16.37
C ARG A 101 5.12 15.29 -15.69
N SER A 102 4.47 14.44 -14.91
CA SER A 102 5.15 13.39 -14.16
C SER A 102 5.77 12.35 -15.09
N SER A 103 6.99 11.90 -14.77
CA SER A 103 7.76 10.89 -15.53
C SER A 103 8.00 9.59 -14.75
N HIS A 104 7.58 9.55 -13.48
CA HIS A 104 7.70 8.40 -12.59
C HIS A 104 6.46 8.30 -11.69
N VAL A 105 6.14 7.10 -11.23
CA VAL A 105 4.89 6.82 -10.49
C VAL A 105 4.82 7.63 -9.20
N ALA A 106 5.96 7.77 -8.49
CA ALA A 106 6.02 8.56 -7.27
C ALA A 106 5.60 10.03 -7.44
N ALA A 107 5.81 10.62 -8.63
CA ALA A 107 5.37 11.98 -8.91
C ALA A 107 3.86 12.05 -9.13
N ILE A 108 3.27 11.04 -9.79
CA ILE A 108 1.81 10.91 -9.87
C ILE A 108 1.22 10.75 -8.48
N ASP A 109 1.81 9.91 -7.63
CA ASP A 109 1.35 9.72 -6.26
C ASP A 109 1.42 11.03 -5.47
N LYS A 110 2.51 11.78 -5.60
CA LYS A 110 2.71 13.07 -4.91
C LYS A 110 1.72 14.15 -5.32
N TYR A 111 1.49 14.32 -6.62
CA TYR A 111 0.70 15.44 -7.13
C TYR A 111 -0.77 15.10 -7.34
N ALA A 112 -1.11 13.82 -7.41
CA ALA A 112 -2.46 13.37 -7.73
C ALA A 112 -3.03 12.46 -6.65
N ILE A 113 -2.46 11.26 -6.46
CA ILE A 113 -3.11 10.22 -5.64
C ILE A 113 -3.19 10.60 -4.17
N SER A 114 -2.07 11.01 -3.56
CA SER A 114 -2.01 11.45 -2.16
C SER A 114 -2.97 12.63 -1.92
N LYS A 115 -2.93 13.64 -2.80
CA LYS A 115 -3.77 14.84 -2.72
C LYS A 115 -5.24 14.56 -2.91
N TYR A 116 -5.58 13.69 -3.86
CA TYR A 116 -6.96 13.28 -4.09
C TYR A 116 -7.58 12.57 -2.87
N ASN A 117 -6.76 11.83 -2.12
CA ASN A 117 -7.17 11.08 -0.92
C ASN A 117 -6.97 11.86 0.39
N GLY A 118 -6.56 13.13 0.34
CA GLY A 118 -6.48 14.00 1.51
C GLY A 118 -5.20 13.86 2.35
N TYR A 119 -4.14 13.26 1.83
CA TYR A 119 -2.86 13.17 2.53
C TYR A 119 -2.03 14.47 2.43
N ASP A 120 -1.32 14.78 3.51
CA ASP A 120 -0.51 16.00 3.63
C ASP A 120 0.69 16.00 2.70
N ASP A 121 1.33 14.86 2.52
CA ASP A 121 2.43 14.67 1.59
C ASP A 121 2.58 13.20 1.18
N LEU A 122 3.60 12.95 0.35
CA LEU A 122 3.92 11.62 -0.16
C LEU A 122 4.42 10.68 0.93
N MET A 123 5.08 11.21 1.95
CA MET A 123 5.63 10.41 3.05
C MET A 123 4.52 9.95 3.98
N HIS A 124 3.59 10.84 4.34
CA HIS A 124 2.37 10.48 5.07
C HIS A 124 1.62 9.38 4.29
N TYR A 125 1.36 9.60 3.00
CA TYR A 125 0.70 8.61 2.13
C TYR A 125 1.38 7.23 2.14
N TYR A 126 2.71 7.18 1.99
CA TYR A 126 3.42 5.91 1.98
C TYR A 126 3.64 5.30 3.35
N SER A 127 3.74 6.10 4.42
CA SER A 127 3.78 5.58 5.79
C SER A 127 2.48 4.82 6.12
N ASP A 128 1.34 5.39 5.71
CA ASP A 128 0.03 4.85 6.00
C ASP A 128 -0.22 3.57 5.19
N LEU A 129 0.17 3.54 3.91
CA LEU A 129 -0.09 2.41 3.02
C LEU A 129 0.97 1.31 3.01
N SER A 130 2.13 1.52 3.62
CA SER A 130 3.18 0.50 3.73
C SER A 130 2.92 -0.44 4.92
N ALA A 131 3.28 -1.71 4.80
CA ALA A 131 3.10 -2.67 5.89
C ALA A 131 4.10 -2.47 7.04
N MET A 132 5.31 -2.00 6.72
CA MET A 132 6.35 -1.74 7.73
C MET A 132 6.28 -0.35 8.37
N GLY A 133 5.41 0.56 7.88
CA GLY A 133 5.09 1.86 8.49
C GLY A 133 6.25 2.58 9.19
N ASP A 134 5.96 3.29 10.28
CA ASP A 134 6.98 3.88 11.17
C ASP A 134 7.37 2.92 12.31
N LEU A 135 7.40 1.61 12.02
CA LEU A 135 7.82 0.64 13.02
C LEU A 135 9.25 0.97 13.47
N PRO A 136 9.46 1.19 14.78
CA PRO A 136 10.78 1.49 15.27
C PRO A 136 11.69 0.29 15.02
N PHE A 137 12.83 0.53 14.38
CA PHE A 137 13.84 -0.49 14.19
C PHE A 137 14.48 -0.76 15.55
N LEU A 138 14.55 -2.02 15.96
CA LEU A 138 15.43 -2.42 17.05
C LEU A 138 16.86 -2.27 16.54
N VAL A 139 17.62 -1.36 17.16
CA VAL A 139 19.08 -1.32 16.98
C VAL A 139 19.65 -2.55 17.69
N GLU A 140 20.69 -3.18 17.14
CA GLU A 140 21.28 -4.45 17.65
C GLU A 140 21.74 -4.39 19.12
N ASP A 141 21.80 -3.20 19.72
CA ASP A 141 22.11 -2.95 21.13
C ASP A 141 20.87 -2.98 22.05
N GLY A 142 19.68 -3.28 21.52
CA GLY A 142 18.43 -3.27 22.27
C GLY A 142 17.84 -1.87 22.48
N SER A 143 18.42 -0.82 21.88
CA SER A 143 17.85 0.52 21.89
C SER A 143 16.78 0.68 20.79
N VAL A 144 15.69 1.36 21.17
CA VAL A 144 14.61 1.72 20.25
C VAL A 144 14.95 3.08 19.66
N SER A 145 15.34 3.13 18.38
CA SER A 145 15.49 4.39 17.66
C SER A 145 14.13 4.82 17.10
N SER A 146 13.46 5.74 17.80
CA SER A 146 12.22 6.36 17.31
C SER A 146 12.56 7.49 16.35
N HIS A 147 12.65 7.21 15.05
CA HIS A 147 12.47 8.27 14.08
C HIS A 147 10.98 8.52 13.88
N ALA A 148 10.51 9.57 14.57
CA ALA A 148 9.28 10.31 14.36
C ALA A 148 7.97 9.55 14.57
N THR A 149 7.52 9.56 15.82
CA THR A 149 6.08 9.64 16.14
C THR A 149 5.58 11.04 15.78
N VAL A 150 4.51 11.17 15.02
CA VAL A 150 3.70 12.40 14.92
C VAL A 150 2.22 11.93 14.92
N PRO A 151 1.30 12.69 15.55
CA PRO A 151 0.24 12.24 16.46
C PRO A 151 -0.93 11.47 15.84
#